data_AF-A0A3C0C537-F1
#
_entry.id   AF-A0A3C0C537-F1
#
_cell.length_a   1.000
_cell.length_b   1.000
_cell.length_c   1.000
_cell.angle_alpha   90.00
_cell.angle_beta   90.00
_cell.angle_gamma   90.00
#
_symmetry.space_group_name_H-M   'P 1'
#
loop_
_entity.id
_entity.type
_entity.pdbx_description
1 polymer ?
#
loop_
_entity_poly.entity_id
_entity_poly.type
_entity_poly.pdbx_seq_one_letter_code
_entity_poly.pdbx_strand_id
1 'polypeptide(L)' 'MRVIDLSWPITDGMMVFPGDIPPTVKKGATMEENGWRTTLLSFSSHTGTHMDAPSHMV' A
#
# COMPACT_ATOMS: atom_id res chain seq x y z
N MET A 1 25.73 4.96 -12.50
CA MET A 1 24.59 5.78 -12.01
C MET A 1 24.14 5.21 -10.68
N ARG A 2 23.96 6.05 -9.65
CA ARG A 2 23.48 5.61 -8.33
C ARG A 2 21.97 5.86 -8.25
N VAL A 3 21.22 4.85 -7.83
CA VAL A 3 19.78 4.97 -7.52
C VAL A 3 19.62 5.00 -6.00
N ILE A 4 18.75 5.88 -5.51
CA ILE A 4 18.39 5.97 -4.09
C ILE A 4 16.88 5.83 -4.01
N ASP A 5 16.40 4.88 -3.22
CA ASP A 5 14.97 4.72 -2.94
C ASP A 5 14.54 5.69 -1.84
N LEU A 6 13.46 6.42 -2.09
CA LEU A 6 12.86 7.40 -1.18
C LEU A 6 11.46 6.97 -0.71
N SER A 7 11.08 5.73 -1.00
CA SER A 7 9.77 5.18 -0.68
C SER A 7 9.79 4.46 0.64
N TRP A 8 8.71 4.57 1.40
CA TRP A 8 8.50 3.74 2.59
C TRP A 8 7.68 2.48 2.24
N PRO A 9 8.01 1.30 2.78
CA PRO A 9 7.21 0.09 2.58
C PRO A 9 5.77 0.25 3.07
N ILE A 10 4.80 -0.21 2.27
CA ILE A 10 3.41 -0.31 2.71
C ILE A 10 3.24 -1.58 3.55
N THR A 11 2.77 -1.43 4.79
CA THR A 11 2.51 -2.54 5.70
C THR A 11 1.08 -2.49 6.23
N ASP A 12 0.52 -3.65 6.57
CA ASP A 12 -0.82 -3.76 7.15
C ASP A 12 -0.98 -2.84 8.37
N GLY A 13 -2.03 -2.03 8.40
CA GLY A 13 -2.34 -1.15 9.51
C GLY A 13 -1.33 -0.03 9.79
N MET A 14 -0.40 0.28 8.87
CA MET A 14 0.53 1.39 9.08
C MET A 14 -0.20 2.72 9.28
N MET A 15 0.47 3.65 9.97
CA MET A 15 -0.09 4.98 10.19
C MET A 15 -0.39 5.68 8.87
N VAL A 16 -1.56 6.30 8.84
CA VAL A 16 -2.04 7.18 7.77
C VAL A 16 -2.45 8.52 8.38
N PHE A 17 -2.87 9.47 7.54
CA PHE A 17 -3.42 10.73 8.03
C PHE A 17 -4.60 10.48 8.98
N PRO A 18 -4.72 11.22 10.11
CA PRO A 18 -5.83 11.03 11.04
C PRO A 18 -7.20 11.13 10.36
N GLY A 19 -7.98 10.05 10.44
CA GLY A 19 -9.30 9.94 9.82
C GLY A 19 -9.33 9.20 8.48
N ASP A 20 -8.18 8.88 7.87
CA ASP A 20 -8.11 8.01 6.69
C ASP A 20 -8.13 6.51 7.08
N ILE A 21 -8.36 5.64 6.10
CA ILE A 21 -8.43 4.19 6.27
C ILE A 21 -7.02 3.60 6.18
N PRO A 22 -6.51 2.92 7.22
CA PRO A 22 -5.23 2.23 7.15
C PRO A 22 -5.21 1.14 6.06
N PRO A 23 -4.07 0.91 5.40
CA PRO A 23 -3.95 -0.15 4.40
C PRO A 23 -4.24 -1.52 4.99
N THR A 24 -4.88 -2.36 4.20
CA THR A 24 -5.02 -3.80 4.44
C THR A 24 -4.10 -4.57 3.51
N VAL A 25 -3.24 -5.42 4.07
CA VAL A 25 -2.34 -6.32 3.34
C VAL A 25 -2.59 -7.75 3.83
N LYS A 26 -3.44 -8.50 3.11
CA LYS A 26 -3.88 -9.84 3.52
C LYS A 26 -3.47 -10.91 2.53
N LYS A 27 -3.15 -12.11 3.01
CA LYS A 27 -2.91 -13.26 2.15
C LYS A 27 -4.20 -13.59 1.37
N GLY A 28 -4.09 -13.70 0.05
CA GLY A 28 -5.19 -14.13 -0.81
C GLY A 28 -5.10 -15.62 -1.11
N ALA A 29 -3.95 -16.06 -1.64
CA ALA A 29 -3.60 -17.45 -1.91
C ALA A 29 -2.18 -17.76 -1.44
N THR A 30 -1.93 -19.00 -1.05
CA THR A 30 -0.62 -19.49 -0.61
C THR A 30 -0.09 -20.56 -1.56
N MET A 31 1.25 -20.69 -1.63
CA MET A 31 1.86 -21.70 -2.49
C MET A 31 1.48 -23.12 -2.02
N GLU A 32 1.38 -23.32 -0.72
CA GLU A 32 1.11 -24.61 -0.08
C GLU A 32 -0.30 -25.11 -0.34
N GLU A 33 -1.30 -24.22 -0.27
CA GLU A 33 -2.71 -24.60 -0.40
C GLU A 33 -3.20 -24.49 -1.86
N ASN A 34 -2.64 -23.54 -2.64
CA ASN A 34 -3.16 -23.22 -3.96
C ASN A 34 -2.17 -23.53 -5.09
N GLY A 35 -0.87 -23.60 -4.82
CA GLY A 35 0.16 -23.69 -5.86
C GLY A 35 0.54 -22.34 -6.48
N TRP A 36 0.00 -21.23 -5.98
CA TRP A 36 0.39 -19.87 -6.33
C TRP A 36 0.22 -18.92 -5.14
N ARG A 37 0.91 -17.78 -5.15
CA ARG A 37 0.81 -16.77 -4.09
C ARG A 37 0.14 -15.50 -4.58
N THR A 38 -0.87 -15.03 -3.85
CA THR A 38 -1.43 -13.68 -4.03
C THR A 38 -1.60 -12.97 -2.69
N THR A 39 -1.62 -11.64 -2.72
CA THR A 39 -1.88 -10.80 -1.57
C THR A 39 -2.96 -9.79 -1.97
N LEU A 40 -4.03 -9.74 -1.20
CA LEU A 40 -5.06 -8.73 -1.31
C LEU A 40 -4.52 -7.43 -0.70
N LEU A 41 -4.57 -6.36 -1.49
CA LEU A 41 -4.17 -5.02 -1.10
C LEU A 41 -5.38 -4.10 -1.19
N SER A 42 -5.62 -3.30 -0.15
CA SER A 42 -6.63 -2.24 -0.14
C SER A 42 -6.08 -1.05 0.62
N PHE A 43 -6.08 0.14 0.02
CA PHE A 43 -5.57 1.38 0.62
C PHE A 43 -6.05 2.62 -0.13
N SER A 44 -6.00 3.77 0.54
CA SER A 44 -6.30 5.10 0.00
C SER A 44 -5.17 5.57 -0.93
N SER A 45 -5.46 6.44 -1.91
CA SER A 45 -4.44 7.04 -2.79
C SER A 45 -3.38 7.86 -2.04
N HIS A 46 -3.68 8.24 -0.79
CA HIS A 46 -2.79 9.00 0.10
C HIS A 46 -2.03 8.12 1.10
N THR A 47 -1.99 6.80 0.89
CA THR A 47 -1.27 5.87 1.76
C THR A 47 0.21 5.79 1.42
N GLY A 48 1.08 5.96 2.43
CA GLY A 48 2.54 5.83 2.29
C GLY A 48 3.16 6.96 1.46
N THR A 49 4.33 6.71 0.86
CA THR A 49 4.93 7.63 -0.11
C THR A 49 4.07 7.64 -1.38
N HIS A 50 3.40 8.76 -1.66
CA HIS A 50 2.41 8.88 -2.74
C HIS A 50 2.57 10.17 -3.55
N MET A 51 1.67 10.37 -4.51
CA MET A 51 1.60 11.57 -5.34
C MET A 51 0.15 12.03 -5.49
N ASP A 52 -0.08 13.32 -5.29
CA ASP A 52 -1.39 13.93 -5.46
C ASP A 52 -1.64 14.30 -6.92
N ALA A 53 -2.85 13.99 -7.41
CA ALA A 53 -3.33 14.47 -8.70
C ALA A 53 -3.92 15.89 -8.57
N PRO A 54 -3.98 16.69 -9.66
CA PRO A 54 -4.55 18.04 -9.61
C PRO A 54 -5.99 18.12 -9.08
N SER A 55 -6.78 17.06 -9.26
CA SER A 55 -8.15 16.97 -8.76
C SER A 55 -8.26 16.58 -7.27
N HIS A 56 -7.15 16.49 -6.54
CA HIS A 56 -7.14 16.12 -5.13
C HIS A 56 -7.80 17.20 -4.24
N MET A 57 -7.71 18.46 -4.63
CA MET A 57 -8.26 19.59 -3.89
C MET A 57 -8.89 20.63 -4.83
N VAL A 58 -9.81 21.43 -4.27
CA VAL A 58 -10.46 22.58 -4.92
C VAL A 58 -9.96 23.86 -4.26
#